data_AF-A0A4W5QGH5-F1
#
_entry.id   AF-A0A4W5QGH5-F1
#
_cell.length_a   1.000
_cell.length_b   1.000
_cell.length_c   1.000
_cell.angle_alpha   90.00
_cell.angle_beta   90.00
_cell.angle_gamma   90.00
#
_symmetry.space_group_name_H-M   'P 1'
#
loop_
_entity.id
_entity.type
_entity.pdbx_description
1 polymer ?
#
loop_
_entity_poly.entity_id
_entity_poly.type
_entity_poly.pdbx_seq_one_letter_code
_entity_poly.pdbx_strand_id
1 'polypeptide(L)'
;KSISTDCHHVLLFQKISKDHLFNGNPVFPKDTFEDRERRVLMSVVLDVYLSIFSQMLNQTGDQEVRDSLNHVKGKVQELQKHYFLKRIPELRTHLQNLWAIKTSDTTVQEKALSELFTIYEKASKLGHLKKDNRRKRRQAQRLKSHIM
;
A
#
# COMPACT_ATOMS: atom_id res chain seq x y z
N LYS A 1 -6.87 22.45 -12.64
CA LYS A 1 -7.79 21.37 -13.06
C LYS A 1 -7.84 20.30 -11.96
N SER A 2 -9.00 19.71 -11.70
CA SER A 2 -9.14 18.67 -10.66
C SER A 2 -8.77 17.30 -11.23
N ILE A 3 -8.11 16.46 -10.44
CA ILE A 3 -7.77 15.07 -10.81
C ILE A 3 -9.00 14.27 -11.27
N SER A 4 -10.18 14.57 -10.73
CA SER A 4 -11.43 13.93 -11.12
C SER A 4 -11.77 14.19 -12.59
N THR A 5 -11.60 15.42 -13.06
CA THR A 5 -11.91 15.81 -14.44
C THR A 5 -11.01 15.10 -15.44
N ASP A 6 -9.70 15.00 -15.14
CA ASP A 6 -8.74 14.37 -16.04
C ASP A 6 -8.89 12.84 -16.06
N CYS A 7 -9.24 12.22 -14.93
CA CYS A 7 -9.59 10.80 -14.90
C CYS A 7 -10.84 10.50 -15.76
N HIS A 8 -11.88 11.33 -15.68
CA HIS A 8 -13.07 11.17 -16.54
C HIS A 8 -12.73 11.32 -18.02
N HIS A 9 -11.88 12.30 -18.36
CA HIS A 9 -11.43 12.50 -19.73
C HIS A 9 -10.71 11.26 -20.29
N VAL A 10 -9.77 10.69 -19.52
CA VAL A 10 -9.06 9.46 -19.89
C VAL A 10 -10.03 8.27 -20.04
N LEU A 11 -11.02 8.14 -19.15
CA LEU A 11 -12.00 7.05 -19.22
C LEU A 11 -12.90 7.13 -20.45
N LEU A 12 -13.33 8.33 -20.85
CA LEU A 12 -14.13 8.53 -22.06
C LEU A 12 -13.37 8.09 -23.32
N PHE A 13 -12.05 8.27 -23.34
CA PHE A 13 -11.23 7.89 -24.48
C PHE A 13 -11.07 6.36 -24.64
N GLN A 14 -11.08 5.61 -23.53
CA GLN A 14 -10.85 4.16 -23.58
C GLN A 14 -12.04 3.34 -24.08
N LYS A 15 -13.24 3.93 -24.24
CA LYS A 15 -14.46 3.27 -24.77
C LYS A 15 -14.78 1.89 -24.15
N ILE A 16 -14.44 1.69 -22.87
CA ILE A 16 -14.69 0.41 -22.17
C ILE A 16 -16.19 0.29 -21.88
N SER A 17 -16.79 -0.86 -22.19
CA SER A 17 -18.19 -1.14 -21.81
C SER A 17 -18.36 -1.17 -20.30
N LYS A 18 -19.52 -0.71 -19.81
CA LYS A 18 -19.87 -0.77 -18.38
C LYS A 18 -19.81 -2.19 -17.84
N ASP A 19 -20.17 -3.20 -18.63
CA ASP A 19 -20.14 -4.60 -18.21
C ASP A 19 -18.72 -5.10 -17.95
N HIS A 20 -17.75 -4.61 -18.73
CA HIS A 20 -16.33 -4.89 -18.50
C HIS A 20 -15.79 -4.15 -17.27
N LEU A 21 -16.28 -2.94 -16.99
CA LEU A 21 -15.84 -2.13 -15.85
C LEU A 21 -16.40 -2.66 -14.51
N PHE A 22 -17.62 -3.19 -14.53
CA PHE A 22 -18.34 -3.67 -13.35
C PHE A 22 -18.56 -5.18 -13.36
N ASN A 23 -17.55 -5.94 -13.81
CA ASN A 23 -17.59 -7.41 -13.90
C ASN A 23 -17.41 -8.14 -12.55
N GLY A 24 -17.39 -7.43 -11.42
CA GLY A 24 -17.15 -7.99 -10.08
C GLY A 24 -15.68 -8.29 -9.74
N ASN A 25 -14.75 -8.08 -10.67
CA ASN A 25 -13.32 -8.33 -10.50
C ASN A 25 -12.52 -7.02 -10.50
N PRO A 26 -12.49 -6.28 -9.37
CA PRO A 26 -11.73 -5.04 -9.30
C PRO A 26 -10.23 -5.31 -9.47
N VAL A 27 -9.54 -4.43 -10.20
CA VAL A 27 -8.08 -4.49 -10.40
C VAL A 27 -7.32 -4.46 -9.07
N PHE A 28 -7.83 -3.71 -8.09
CA PHE A 28 -7.28 -3.65 -6.74
C PHE A 28 -8.28 -4.27 -5.76
N PRO A 29 -7.85 -5.26 -4.95
CA PRO A 29 -8.74 -5.91 -4.00
C PRO A 29 -9.17 -4.92 -2.91
N LYS A 30 -10.39 -5.10 -2.38
CA LYS A 30 -10.83 -4.40 -1.18
C LYS A 30 -10.04 -4.92 0.03
N ASP A 31 -9.60 -4.01 0.89
CA ASP A 31 -8.89 -4.35 2.12
C ASP A 31 -9.67 -3.96 3.38
N THR A 32 -9.45 -4.72 4.45
CA THR A 32 -9.96 -4.43 5.81
C THR A 32 -8.82 -4.15 6.79
N PHE A 33 -7.66 -3.75 6.29
CA PHE A 33 -6.45 -3.54 7.09
C PHE A 33 -6.55 -2.28 7.97
N GLU A 34 -5.80 -2.24 9.09
CA GLU A 34 -5.68 -1.01 9.87
C GLU A 34 -4.87 0.03 9.07
N ASP A 35 -4.99 1.31 9.42
CA ASP A 35 -4.39 2.42 8.65
C ASP A 35 -2.87 2.29 8.47
N ARG A 36 -2.18 1.61 9.39
CA ARG A 36 -0.73 1.40 9.34
C ARG A 36 -0.34 0.44 8.22
N GLU A 37 -1.00 -0.72 8.14
CA GLU A 37 -0.78 -1.69 7.08
C GLU A 37 -1.32 -1.14 5.74
N ARG A 38 -2.48 -0.47 5.75
CA ARG A 38 -3.06 0.17 4.57
C ARG A 38 -2.12 1.19 3.94
N ARG A 39 -1.33 1.93 4.74
CA ARG A 39 -0.34 2.88 4.21
C ARG A 39 0.73 2.21 3.34
N VAL A 40 1.16 1.01 3.72
CA VAL A 40 2.14 0.22 2.93
C VAL A 40 1.47 -0.33 1.67
N LEU A 41 0.25 -0.84 1.79
CA LEU A 41 -0.51 -1.29 0.62
C LEU A 41 -0.69 -0.14 -0.38
N MET A 42 -1.09 1.05 0.08
CA MET A 42 -1.32 2.21 -0.77
C MET A 42 -0.05 2.68 -1.48
N SER A 43 1.14 2.60 -0.86
CA SER A 43 2.37 2.96 -1.59
C SER A 43 2.58 2.03 -2.80
N VAL A 44 2.38 0.73 -2.62
CA VAL A 44 2.52 -0.26 -3.68
C VAL A 44 1.46 -0.03 -4.77
N VAL A 45 0.21 0.25 -4.39
CA VAL A 45 -0.86 0.59 -5.33
C VAL A 45 -0.52 1.82 -6.16
N LEU A 46 0.00 2.89 -5.54
CA LEU A 46 0.40 4.10 -6.26
C LEU A 46 1.56 3.81 -7.23
N ASP A 47 2.51 2.94 -6.88
CA ASP A 47 3.57 2.51 -7.80
C ASP A 47 3.02 1.75 -9.01
N VAL A 48 2.02 0.88 -8.80
CA VAL A 48 1.33 0.17 -9.88
C VAL A 48 0.62 1.18 -10.79
N TYR A 49 -0.07 2.19 -10.23
CA TYR A 49 -0.68 3.25 -11.05
C TYR A 49 0.34 4.02 -11.88
N LEU A 50 1.50 4.38 -11.32
CA LEU A 50 2.56 5.05 -12.08
C LEU A 50 3.08 4.19 -13.23
N SER A 51 3.16 2.87 -13.03
CA SER A 51 3.51 1.92 -14.09
C SER A 51 2.43 1.88 -15.18
N ILE A 52 1.15 1.74 -14.80
CA ILE A 52 0.00 1.76 -15.72
C ILE A 52 0.00 3.05 -16.54
N PHE A 53 0.11 4.22 -15.91
CA PHE A 53 0.12 5.50 -16.63
C PHE A 53 1.31 5.61 -17.57
N SER A 54 2.47 5.06 -17.22
CA SER A 54 3.62 5.06 -18.12
C SER A 54 3.40 4.19 -19.35
N GLN A 55 2.73 3.04 -19.20
CA GLN A 55 2.33 2.21 -20.35
C GLN A 55 1.28 2.92 -21.21
N MET A 56 0.26 3.53 -20.59
CA MET A 56 -0.77 4.27 -21.31
C MET A 56 -0.20 5.46 -22.10
N LEU A 57 0.77 6.17 -21.52
CA LEU A 57 1.48 7.27 -22.20
C LEU A 57 2.27 6.78 -23.43
N ASN A 58 2.81 5.57 -23.39
CA ASN A 58 3.51 4.98 -24.54
C ASN A 58 2.57 4.48 -25.64
N GLN A 59 1.30 4.22 -25.29
CA GLN A 59 0.30 3.66 -26.20
C GLN A 59 -0.61 4.72 -26.84
N THR A 60 -0.72 5.91 -26.24
CA THR A 60 -1.59 6.98 -26.75
C THR A 60 -0.88 7.83 -27.80
N GLY A 61 -1.54 8.03 -28.95
CA GLY A 61 -1.18 9.07 -29.93
C GLY A 61 -1.93 10.38 -29.73
N ASP A 62 -2.95 10.39 -28.86
CA ASP A 62 -3.78 11.56 -28.59
C ASP A 62 -3.10 12.48 -27.57
N GLN A 63 -2.89 13.74 -27.98
CA GLN A 63 -2.17 14.74 -27.19
C GLN A 63 -2.98 15.24 -25.98
N GLU A 64 -4.31 15.34 -26.07
CA GLU A 64 -5.14 15.76 -24.95
C GLU A 64 -5.20 14.68 -23.86
N VAL A 65 -5.28 13.42 -24.27
CA VAL A 65 -5.17 12.26 -23.37
C VAL A 65 -3.79 12.22 -22.73
N ARG A 66 -2.73 12.50 -23.50
CA ARG A 66 -1.35 12.55 -23.02
C ARG A 66 -1.17 13.62 -21.94
N ASP A 67 -1.73 14.80 -22.13
CA ASP A 67 -1.66 15.90 -21.16
C ASP A 67 -2.46 15.59 -19.89
N SER A 68 -3.64 14.98 -20.04
CA SER A 68 -4.45 14.50 -18.92
C SER A 68 -3.70 13.45 -18.10
N LEU A 69 -3.08 12.46 -18.77
CA LEU A 69 -2.28 11.42 -18.12
C LEU A 69 -1.06 11.97 -17.40
N ASN A 70 -0.33 12.91 -18.03
CA ASN A 70 0.81 13.55 -17.39
C ASN A 70 0.40 14.33 -16.13
N HIS A 71 -0.74 15.04 -16.17
CA HIS A 71 -1.24 15.75 -15.01
C HIS A 71 -1.63 14.80 -13.87
N VAL A 72 -2.38 13.74 -14.15
CA VAL A 72 -2.77 12.73 -13.13
C VAL A 72 -1.53 12.02 -12.56
N LYS A 73 -0.58 11.63 -13.42
CA LYS A 73 0.69 11.01 -13.02
C LYS A 73 1.48 11.93 -12.09
N GLY A 74 1.57 13.23 -12.42
CA GLY A 74 2.23 14.23 -11.58
C GLY A 74 1.58 14.35 -10.20
N LYS A 75 0.24 14.32 -10.12
CA LYS A 75 -0.49 14.35 -8.84
C LYS A 75 -0.24 13.12 -7.97
N VAL A 76 -0.13 11.94 -8.57
CA VAL A 76 0.23 10.71 -7.84
C VAL A 76 1.67 10.78 -7.32
N GLN A 77 2.61 11.28 -8.13
CA GLN A 77 4.00 11.47 -7.69
C GLN A 77 4.11 12.48 -6.54
N GLU A 78 3.36 13.58 -6.59
CA GLU A 78 3.27 14.57 -5.51
C GLU A 78 2.73 13.91 -4.22
N LEU A 79 1.65 13.14 -4.31
CA LEU A 79 1.09 12.40 -3.19
C LEU A 79 2.10 11.41 -2.57
N GLN A 80 2.80 10.63 -3.38
CA GLN A 80 3.85 9.73 -2.91
C GLN A 80 4.97 10.49 -2.21
N LYS A 81 5.40 11.63 -2.77
CA LYS A 81 6.48 12.45 -2.23
C LYS A 81 6.17 13.01 -0.85
N HIS A 82 4.95 13.48 -0.65
CA HIS A 82 4.58 14.12 0.60
C HIS A 82 4.22 13.15 1.73
N TYR A 83 3.61 12.01 1.40
CA TYR A 83 3.01 11.14 2.43
C TYR A 83 3.67 9.76 2.56
N PHE A 84 4.44 9.32 1.56
CA PHE A 84 4.92 7.94 1.48
C PHE A 84 6.45 7.79 1.38
N LEU A 85 7.21 8.89 1.21
CA LEU A 85 8.60 8.81 0.74
C LEU A 85 9.66 8.34 1.76
N LYS A 86 9.41 8.42 3.08
CA LYS A 86 10.50 8.24 4.08
C LYS A 86 10.73 6.84 4.65
N ARG A 87 9.71 5.98 4.76
CA ARG A 87 9.86 4.66 5.42
C ARG A 87 9.24 3.51 4.65
N ILE A 88 8.40 3.83 3.68
CA ILE A 88 7.59 2.83 3.00
C ILE A 88 8.33 2.20 1.82
N PRO A 89 9.15 2.94 1.03
CA PRO A 89 10.00 2.33 0.02
C PRO A 89 10.98 1.31 0.62
N GLU A 90 11.61 1.64 1.75
CA GLU A 90 12.49 0.72 2.48
C GLU A 90 11.74 -0.53 2.94
N LEU A 91 10.58 -0.36 3.60
CA LEU A 91 9.75 -1.47 4.04
C LEU A 91 9.29 -2.35 2.87
N ARG A 92 8.93 -1.76 1.74
CA ARG A 92 8.58 -2.48 0.51
C ARG A 92 9.76 -3.32 0.02
N THR A 93 10.96 -2.73 -0.07
CA THR A 93 12.18 -3.46 -0.47
C THR A 93 12.46 -4.62 0.48
N HIS A 94 12.31 -4.42 1.80
CA HIS A 94 12.45 -5.50 2.77
C HIS A 94 11.44 -6.63 2.54
N LEU A 95 10.17 -6.31 2.27
CA LEU A 95 9.14 -7.32 1.97
C LEU A 95 9.45 -8.10 0.69
N GLN A 96 9.90 -7.42 -0.35
CA GLN A 96 10.30 -8.07 -1.61
C GLN A 96 11.49 -9.02 -1.40
N ASN A 97 12.50 -8.59 -0.64
CA ASN A 97 13.64 -9.43 -0.29
C ASN A 97 13.21 -10.66 0.51
N LEU A 98 12.28 -10.51 1.45
CA LEU A 98 11.72 -11.62 2.23
C LEU A 98 10.98 -12.63 1.33
N TRP A 99 10.17 -12.17 0.37
CA TRP A 99 9.50 -13.05 -0.58
C TRP A 99 10.46 -13.74 -1.56
N ALA A 100 11.62 -13.14 -1.83
CA ALA A 100 12.64 -13.72 -2.71
C ALA A 100 13.54 -14.77 -1.99
N ILE A 101 13.36 -14.99 -0.69
CA ILE A 101 14.13 -15.98 0.06
C ILE A 101 13.91 -17.38 -0.52
N LYS A 102 15.01 -18.06 -0.84
CA LYS A 102 15.00 -19.45 -1.31
C LYS A 102 14.85 -20.39 -0.11
N THR A 103 13.61 -20.64 0.30
CA THR A 103 13.31 -21.46 1.49
C THR A 103 13.74 -22.93 1.37
N SER A 104 13.99 -23.41 0.16
CA SER A 104 14.51 -24.76 -0.11
C SER A 104 16.04 -24.88 0.03
N ASP A 105 16.76 -23.77 0.15
CA ASP A 105 18.23 -23.76 0.27
C ASP A 105 18.65 -24.11 1.70
N THR A 106 19.48 -25.15 1.85
CA THR A 106 19.94 -25.63 3.16
C THR A 106 20.72 -24.58 3.94
N THR A 107 21.56 -23.78 3.27
CA THR A 107 22.31 -22.70 3.94
C THR A 107 21.37 -21.61 4.46
N VAL A 108 20.33 -21.29 3.68
CA VAL A 108 19.29 -20.34 4.12
C VAL A 108 18.54 -20.88 5.33
N GLN A 109 18.20 -22.17 5.34
CA GLN A 109 17.50 -22.82 6.47
C GLN A 109 18.35 -22.78 7.75
N GLU A 110 19.63 -23.15 7.67
CA GLU A 110 20.54 -23.12 8.82
C GLU A 110 20.70 -21.71 9.39
N LYS A 111 20.87 -20.70 8.52
CA LYS A 111 20.91 -19.28 8.92
C LYS A 111 19.61 -18.84 9.59
N ALA A 112 18.46 -19.20 9.00
CA ALA A 112 17.16 -18.85 9.56
C ALA A 112 16.95 -19.46 10.95
N LEU A 113 17.39 -20.71 11.17
CA LEU A 113 17.36 -21.35 12.49
C LEU A 113 18.24 -20.63 13.51
N SER A 114 19.43 -20.17 13.10
CA SER A 114 20.33 -19.42 13.98
C SER A 114 19.73 -18.08 14.47
N GLU A 115 18.86 -17.46 13.67
CA GLU A 115 18.21 -16.18 13.99
C GLU A 115 16.84 -16.35 14.66
N LEU A 116 16.25 -17.55 14.60
CA LEU A 116 14.86 -17.82 14.98
C LEU A 116 14.54 -17.37 16.41
N PHE A 117 15.41 -17.66 17.37
CA PHE A 117 15.20 -17.29 18.77
C PHE A 117 14.99 -15.77 18.92
N THR A 118 15.87 -14.98 18.31
CA THR A 118 15.81 -13.51 18.35
C THR A 118 14.55 -12.99 17.68
N ILE A 119 14.16 -13.55 16.54
CA ILE A 119 12.96 -13.16 15.80
C ILE A 119 11.69 -13.47 16.61
N TYR A 120 11.63 -14.66 17.22
CA TYR A 120 10.51 -15.10 18.05
C TYR A 120 10.31 -14.18 19.27
N GLU A 121 11.39 -13.82 19.96
CA GLU A 121 11.29 -12.88 21.10
C GLU A 121 10.78 -11.50 20.67
N LYS A 122 11.33 -10.95 19.57
CA LYS A 122 10.89 -9.65 19.04
C LYS A 122 9.40 -9.67 18.69
N ALA A 123 8.95 -10.72 18.01
CA ALA A 123 7.54 -10.89 17.64
C ALA A 123 6.63 -11.01 18.86
N SER A 124 7.03 -11.80 19.86
CA SER A 124 6.27 -12.00 21.09
C SER A 124 6.07 -10.69 21.86
N LYS A 125 7.14 -9.89 22.02
CA LYS A 125 7.08 -8.58 22.68
C LYS A 125 6.07 -7.64 22.00
N LEU A 126 6.04 -7.60 20.66
CA LEU A 126 5.06 -6.80 19.91
C LEU A 126 3.61 -7.24 20.19
N GLY A 127 3.36 -8.54 20.31
CA GLY A 127 2.05 -9.08 20.67
C GLY A 127 1.58 -8.68 22.07
N HIS A 128 2.47 -8.71 23.06
CA HIS A 128 2.16 -8.33 24.45
C HIS A 128 1.85 -6.84 24.59
N LEU A 129 2.59 -5.95 23.90
CA LEU A 129 2.35 -4.51 23.92
C LEU A 129 0.92 -4.14 23.48
N LYS A 130 0.33 -4.85 22.50
CA LYS A 130 -1.08 -4.64 22.09
C LYS A 130 -2.07 -4.97 23.21
N LYS A 131 -1.80 -5.97 24.06
CA LYS A 131 -2.66 -6.34 25.19
C LYS A 131 -2.56 -5.33 26.34
N ASP A 132 -1.36 -4.88 26.67
CA ASP A 132 -1.14 -3.93 27.78
C ASP A 132 -1.70 -2.54 27.47
N ASN A 133 -1.54 -2.06 26.23
CA ASN A 133 -2.12 -0.78 25.81
C ASN A 133 -3.66 -0.80 25.85
N ARG A 134 -4.29 -1.93 25.52
CA ARG A 134 -5.75 -2.11 25.67
C ARG A 134 -6.18 -2.07 27.14
N ARG A 135 -5.42 -2.69 28.04
CA ARG A 135 -5.70 -2.70 29.50
C ARG A 135 -5.57 -1.29 30.10
N LYS A 136 -4.49 -0.56 29.78
CA LYS A 136 -4.27 0.81 30.24
C LYS A 136 -5.37 1.76 29.76
N ARG A 137 -5.82 1.63 28.51
CA ARG A 137 -6.95 2.43 27.98
C ARG A 137 -8.25 2.19 28.75
N ARG A 138 -8.55 0.94 29.11
CA ARG A 138 -9.74 0.60 29.92
C ARG A 138 -9.66 1.16 31.33
N GLN A 139 -8.49 1.16 31.96
CA GLN A 139 -8.29 1.74 33.30
C GLN A 139 -8.45 3.26 33.29
N ALA A 140 -7.89 3.95 32.31
CA ALA A 140 -8.05 5.40 32.17
C ALA A 140 -9.51 5.82 31.89
N GLN A 141 -10.27 5.01 31.14
CA GLN A 141 -11.70 5.24 30.90
C GLN A 141 -12.54 5.02 32.17
N ARG A 142 -12.22 4.00 32.98
CA ARG A 142 -12.89 3.75 34.27
C ARG A 142 -12.60 4.83 35.32
N LEU A 143 -11.39 5.37 35.34
CA LEU A 143 -11.04 6.52 36.19
C LEU A 143 -11.81 7.78 35.76
N LYS A 144 -11.94 8.03 34.45
CA LYS A 144 -12.74 9.16 33.93
C LYS A 144 -14.24 9.02 34.23
N SER A 145 -14.79 7.81 34.19
CA SER A 145 -16.20 7.56 34.56
C SER A 145 -16.46 7.56 36.06
N HIS A 146 -15.43 7.63 36.89
CA HIS A 146 -15.55 7.69 38.35
C HIS A 146 -15.27 9.10 38.91
N ILE A 147 -14.79 10.01 38.06
CA ILE A 147 -14.50 11.42 38.39
C ILE A 147 -15.58 12.36 37.77
N MET A 148 -16.54 11.81 37.03
CA MET A 148 -17.82 12.45 36.70
C MET A 148 -18.93 11.83 37.54
#